data_AF-A0A7S2QK45-F1
#
_entry.id   AF-A0A7S2QK45-F1
#
_cell.length_a   1.000
_cell.length_b   1.000
_cell.length_c   1.000
_cell.angle_alpha   90.00
_cell.angle_beta   90.00
_cell.angle_gamma   90.00
#
_symmetry.space_group_name_H-M   'P 1'
#
loop_
_entity.id
_entity.type
_entity.pdbx_description
1 polymer ?
#
loop_
_entity_poly.entity_id
_entity_poly.type
_entity_poly.pdbx_seq_one_letter_code
_entity_poly.pdbx_strand_id
1 'polypeptide(L)'
;IEDAWRDPRVAENPLVIGEPYIQFYAGCPLVTSSGMRLGALCCIDRVPRSFSFAQAQLLVNFGLLTTQYLEASQLEGEIDNGGSSGGALPQELNRGSLDFTAGAL
;
A
#
# COMPACT_ATOMS: atom_id res chain seq x y z
N ILE A 1 -12.23 -0.16 3.22
CA ILE A 1 -13.25 0.85 2.87
C ILE A 1 -14.13 0.23 1.81
N GLU A 2 -15.37 -0.08 2.17
CA GLU A 2 -16.31 -0.79 1.28
C GLU A 2 -16.94 0.14 0.23
N ASP A 3 -17.15 1.41 0.60
CA ASP A 3 -17.65 2.48 -0.26
C ASP A 3 -16.95 3.81 0.09
N ALA A 4 -16.04 4.26 -0.76
CA ALA A 4 -15.23 5.46 -0.56
C ALA A 4 -16.03 6.77 -0.71
N TRP A 5 -17.17 6.76 -1.42
CA TRP A 5 -18.04 7.94 -1.51
C TRP A 5 -18.81 8.19 -0.21
N ARG A 6 -19.00 7.14 0.59
CA ARG A 6 -19.69 7.21 1.89
C ARG A 6 -18.73 7.35 3.07
N ASP A 7 -17.44 7.13 2.87
CA ASP A 7 -16.45 7.22 3.93
C ASP A 7 -15.94 8.68 4.05
N PRO A 8 -16.29 9.41 5.12
CA PRO A 8 -15.99 10.83 5.25
C PRO A 8 -14.48 11.12 5.30
N ARG A 9 -13.64 10.11 5.58
CA ARG A 9 -12.18 10.29 5.60
C ARG A 9 -11.61 10.51 4.21
N VAL A 10 -12.30 10.03 3.18
CA VAL A 10 -11.74 9.89 1.82
C VAL A 10 -12.70 10.30 0.71
N ALA A 11 -13.96 10.60 1.03
CA ALA A 11 -14.99 10.98 0.06
C ALA A 11 -14.59 12.21 -0.77
N GLU A 12 -13.76 13.11 -0.23
CA GLU A 12 -13.27 14.30 -0.94
C GLU A 12 -11.93 14.08 -1.67
N ASN A 13 -11.38 12.86 -1.65
CA ASN A 13 -10.12 12.58 -2.30
C ASN A 13 -10.25 12.69 -3.84
N PRO A 14 -9.34 13.40 -4.55
CA PRO A 14 -9.39 13.52 -6.01
C PRO A 14 -9.48 12.19 -6.77
N LEU A 15 -8.92 11.11 -6.22
CA LEU A 15 -8.96 9.77 -6.84
C LEU A 15 -10.29 9.04 -6.60
N VAL A 16 -11.13 9.57 -5.72
CA VAL A 16 -12.46 9.08 -5.37
C VAL A 16 -13.54 9.89 -6.12
N ILE A 17 -13.42 11.23 -6.16
CA ILE A 17 -14.36 12.13 -6.86
C ILE A 17 -14.04 12.32 -8.35
N GLY A 18 -12.79 12.13 -8.75
CA GLY A 18 -12.30 12.21 -10.12
C GLY A 18 -11.71 10.89 -10.58
N GLU A 19 -11.23 10.82 -11.81
CA GLU A 19 -10.61 9.59 -12.33
C GLU A 19 -9.47 9.10 -11.41
N PRO A 20 -9.47 7.82 -11.00
CA PRO A 20 -10.20 6.71 -11.61
C PRO A 20 -11.55 6.35 -10.94
N TYR A 21 -12.12 7.21 -10.11
CA TYR A 21 -13.38 7.01 -9.37
C TYR A 21 -13.36 5.79 -8.45
N ILE A 22 -12.37 5.73 -7.56
CA ILE A 22 -12.21 4.62 -6.61
C ILE A 22 -13.39 4.63 -5.66
N GLN A 23 -14.09 3.50 -5.56
CA GLN A 23 -15.19 3.29 -4.62
C GLN A 23 -14.88 2.18 -3.61
N PHE A 24 -14.00 1.24 -3.93
CA PHE A 24 -13.56 0.21 -3.00
C PHE A 24 -12.05 0.29 -2.79
N TYR A 25 -11.63 0.15 -1.53
CA TYR A 25 -10.23 0.02 -1.16
C TYR A 25 -10.04 -0.96 0.00
N ALA A 26 -9.12 -1.91 -0.16
CA ALA A 26 -8.55 -2.70 0.93
C ALA A 26 -7.03 -2.69 0.80
N GLY A 27 -6.32 -2.34 1.88
CA GLY A 27 -4.87 -2.22 1.88
C GLY A 27 -4.24 -2.94 3.07
N CYS A 28 -3.05 -3.48 2.86
CA CYS A 28 -2.19 -4.05 3.89
C CYS A 28 -0.79 -3.41 3.77
N PRO A 29 -0.24 -2.84 4.84
CA PRO A 29 1.07 -2.20 4.79
C PRO A 29 2.17 -3.26 4.59
N LEU A 30 3.17 -2.94 3.78
CA LEU A 30 4.35 -3.78 3.57
C LEU A 30 5.47 -3.24 4.46
N VAL A 31 5.78 -3.96 5.53
CA VAL A 31 6.74 -3.56 6.56
C VAL A 31 7.76 -4.65 6.72
N THR A 32 9.03 -4.32 6.51
CA THR A 32 10.16 -5.24 6.67
C THR A 32 10.29 -5.72 8.11
N SER A 33 10.99 -6.82 8.29
CA SER A 33 11.49 -7.32 9.59
C SER A 33 12.30 -6.28 10.37
N SER A 34 12.96 -5.35 9.67
CA SER A 34 13.68 -4.20 10.26
C SER A 34 12.78 -3.00 10.62
N GLY A 35 11.47 -3.09 10.36
CA GLY A 35 10.51 -2.01 10.63
C GLY A 35 10.46 -0.92 9.56
N MET A 36 11.14 -1.09 8.43
CA MET A 36 11.08 -0.18 7.29
C MET A 36 9.77 -0.38 6.54
N ARG A 37 9.07 0.73 6.26
CA ARG A 37 7.85 0.70 5.45
C ARG A 37 8.21 0.78 3.96
N LEU A 38 7.97 -0.30 3.24
CA LEU A 38 8.17 -0.38 1.78
C LEU A 38 7.00 0.23 1.01
N GLY A 39 5.80 0.20 1.58
CA GLY A 39 4.58 0.70 0.94
C GLY A 39 3.33 -0.01 1.46
N ALA A 40 2.40 -0.33 0.55
CA ALA A 40 1.21 -1.12 0.83
C ALA A 40 0.81 -1.99 -0.37
N LEU A 41 0.35 -3.21 -0.11
CA LEU A 41 -0.37 -4.03 -1.08
C LEU A 41 -1.86 -3.69 -0.98
N CYS A 42 -2.49 -3.33 -2.09
CA CYS A 42 -3.88 -2.91 -2.09
C CYS A 42 -4.71 -3.55 -3.20
N CYS A 43 -5.99 -3.73 -2.89
CA CYS A 43 -7.06 -4.01 -3.83
C CYS A 43 -7.90 -2.74 -3.99
N ILE A 44 -8.11 -2.32 -5.24
CA ILE A 44 -8.94 -1.16 -5.59
C ILE A 44 -10.01 -1.56 -6.59
N ASP A 45 -11.18 -0.95 -6.49
CA ASP A 45 -12.24 -1.10 -7.50
C ASP A 45 -13.08 0.18 -7.63
N ARG A 46 -13.76 0.33 -8.76
CA ARG A 46 -14.66 1.45 -9.10
C ARG A 46 -16.10 1.18 -8.70
N VAL A 47 -16.37 0.05 -8.06
CA VAL A 47 -17.68 -0.32 -7.51
C VAL A 47 -17.53 -0.66 -6.03
N PRO A 48 -18.55 -0.42 -5.18
CA PRO A 48 -18.49 -0.79 -3.78
C PRO A 48 -18.40 -2.31 -3.64
N ARG A 49 -17.62 -2.78 -2.67
CA ARG A 49 -17.51 -4.22 -2.37
C ARG A 49 -17.48 -4.47 -0.88
N SER A 50 -18.16 -5.53 -0.47
CA SER A 50 -17.92 -6.11 0.84
C SER A 50 -16.60 -6.88 0.84
N PHE A 51 -15.90 -6.84 1.97
CA PHE A 51 -14.63 -7.53 2.12
C PHE A 51 -14.67 -8.43 3.35
N SER A 52 -14.74 -9.74 3.10
CA SER A 52 -14.86 -10.72 4.17
C SER A 52 -13.57 -10.85 4.97
N PHE A 53 -13.69 -11.33 6.21
CA PHE A 53 -12.53 -11.62 7.06
C PHE A 53 -11.53 -12.57 6.38
N ALA A 54 -12.03 -13.60 5.68
CA ALA A 54 -11.17 -14.52 4.93
C ALA A 54 -10.39 -13.83 3.80
N GLN A 55 -11.02 -12.89 3.08
CA GLN A 55 -10.33 -12.09 2.07
C GLN A 55 -9.30 -11.14 2.68
N ALA A 56 -9.59 -10.57 3.85
CA ALA A 56 -8.63 -9.77 4.60
C ALA A 56 -7.40 -10.58 5.04
N GLN A 57 -7.61 -11.79 5.58
CA GLN A 57 -6.52 -12.71 5.91
C GLN A 57 -5.68 -13.07 4.68
N LEU A 58 -6.33 -13.31 3.55
CA LEU A 58 -5.62 -13.60 2.30
C LEU A 58 -4.77 -12.41 1.83
N LEU A 59 -5.31 -11.19 1.90
CA LEU A 59 -4.57 -9.97 1.58
C LEU A 59 -3.34 -9.78 2.49
N VAL A 60 -3.48 -10.05 3.79
CA VAL A 60 -2.37 -10.01 4.75
C VAL A 60 -1.31 -11.06 4.40
N ASN A 61 -1.72 -12.29 4.07
CA ASN A 61 -0.79 -13.34 3.67
C ASN A 61 -0.02 -12.98 2.40
N PHE A 62 -0.70 -12.39 1.40
CA PHE A 62 -0.02 -11.87 0.22
C PHE A 62 0.93 -10.73 0.58
N GLY A 63 0.52 -9.80 1.45
CA GLY A 63 1.39 -8.72 1.91
C GLY A 63 2.67 -9.23 2.59
N LEU A 64 2.56 -10.27 3.41
CA LEU A 64 3.72 -10.92 4.04
C LEU A 64 4.65 -11.53 2.99
N LEU A 65 4.12 -12.29 2.03
CA LEU A 65 4.91 -12.89 0.96
C LEU A 65 5.58 -11.83 0.07
N THR A 66 4.85 -10.77 -0.28
CA THR A 66 5.39 -9.64 -1.03
C THR A 66 6.53 -8.97 -0.26
N THR A 67 6.37 -8.76 1.05
CA THR A 67 7.43 -8.18 1.88
C THR A 67 8.67 -9.06 1.88
N GLN A 68 8.52 -10.37 2.12
CA GLN A 68 9.64 -11.32 2.12
C GLN A 68 10.37 -11.35 0.78
N TYR A 69 9.62 -11.32 -0.32
CA TYR A 69 10.20 -11.26 -1.67
C TYR A 69 11.00 -9.97 -1.87
N LEU A 70 10.43 -8.81 -1.53
CA LEU A 70 11.09 -7.52 -1.65
C LEU A 70 12.34 -7.40 -0.76
N GLU A 71 12.31 -7.97 0.45
CA GLU A 71 13.49 -8.04 1.33
C GLU A 71 14.59 -8.92 0.71
N ALA A 72 14.24 -10.10 0.20
CA ALA A 72 15.20 -11.01 -0.43
C ALA A 72 15.84 -10.39 -1.68
N SER A 73 15.06 -9.69 -2.51
CA SER A 73 15.57 -9.02 -3.71
C SER A 73 16.49 -7.83 -3.40
N GLN A 74 16.34 -7.18 -2.24
CA GLN A 74 17.27 -6.12 -1.80
C GLN A 74 18.64 -6.70 -1.40
N LEU A 75 18.67 -7.88 -0.78
CA LEU A 75 19.92 -8.58 -0.43
C LEU A 75 20.70 -9.04 -1.66
N GLU A 76 20.00 -9.40 -2.75
CA GLU A 76 20.65 -9.79 -4.01
C GLU A 76 21.26 -8.58 -4.75
N GLY A 77 20.70 -7.38 -4.57
CA GLY A 77 21.22 -6.13 -5.13
C GLY A 77 22.46 -5.57 -4.42
N GLU A 78 22.76 -6.01 -3.19
CA GLU A 78 23.92 -5.55 -2.41
C GLU A 78 25.23 -6.24 -2.80
N ILE A 79 25.20 -7.36 -3.53
CA ILE A 79 26.42 -8.06 -3.97
C ILE A 79 27.07 -7.37 -5.19
N ASP A 80 26.40 -6.41 -5.85
CA ASP A 80 26.92 -5.68 -7.02
C ASP A 80 27.09 -4.16 -6.81
N ASN A 81 27.13 -3.65 -5.56
CA ASN A 81 27.35 -2.21 -5.35
C ASN A 81 28.27 -1.88 -4.16
N GLY A 82 29.57 -2.10 -4.37
CA GLY A 82 30.61 -1.44 -3.59
C GLY A 82 30.73 0.04 -4.00
N GLY A 83 30.01 0.94 -3.32
CA GLY A 83 30.24 2.37 -3.49
C GLY A 83 29.09 3.28 -3.08
N SER A 84 29.12 3.72 -1.81
CA SER A 84 28.79 5.09 -1.37
C SER A 84 27.60 5.80 -2.04
N SER A 85 26.46 5.84 -1.35
CA SER A 85 25.87 7.10 -0.84
C SER A 85 24.41 6.85 -0.45
N GLY A 86 24.02 7.39 0.71
CA GLY A 86 22.63 7.43 1.14
C GLY A 86 21.76 8.11 0.08
N GLY A 87 21.02 7.31 -0.68
CA GLY A 87 19.92 7.76 -1.48
C GLY A 87 18.69 7.83 -0.59
N ALA A 88 18.43 8.99 -0.01
CA ALA A 88 17.07 9.32 0.39
C ALA A 88 16.18 9.07 -0.83
N LEU A 89 15.26 8.11 -0.74
CA LEU A 89 14.21 7.94 -1.73
C LEU A 89 13.60 9.33 -1.96
N PRO A 90 13.61 9.86 -3.20
CA PRO A 90 12.99 11.14 -3.48
C PRO A 90 11.56 11.11 -2.95
N GLN A 91 11.20 12.05 -2.08
CA GLN A 91 9.85 12.21 -1.51
C GLN A 91 8.78 12.57 -2.56
N GLU A 92 9.06 12.35 -3.85
CA GLU A 92 8.22 12.67 -5.00
C GLU A 92 7.39 11.46 -5.48
N LEU A 93 6.97 10.58 -4.56
CA LEU A 93 5.86 9.64 -4.80
C LEU A 93 4.68 9.85 -3.83
N ASN A 94 4.72 10.91 -3.02
CA ASN A 94 3.73 11.17 -1.98
C ASN A 94 2.65 12.20 -2.36
N ARG A 95 2.58 12.65 -3.63
CA ARG A 95 1.51 13.56 -4.08
C ARG A 95 0.19 12.86 -4.43
N GLY A 96 0.16 11.52 -4.42
CA GLY A 96 -1.05 10.73 -4.66
C GLY A 96 -1.06 9.37 -3.99
N SER A 97 -0.18 9.14 -3.00
CA SER A 97 -0.14 7.87 -2.26
C SER A 97 -1.39 7.78 -1.39
N LEU A 98 -2.33 6.98 -1.86
CA LEU A 98 -3.54 6.60 -1.15
C LEU A 98 -3.18 5.67 0.02
N ASP A 99 -2.65 6.24 1.08
CA ASP A 99 -2.45 5.52 2.33
C ASP A 99 -3.73 5.51 3.17
N PHE A 100 -4.76 4.80 2.70
CA PHE A 100 -5.95 4.55 3.51
C PHE A 100 -5.66 3.68 4.74
N THR A 101 -4.45 3.13 4.84
CA THR A 101 -3.94 2.43 6.03
C THR A 101 -3.57 3.40 7.16
N ALA A 102 -3.30 4.68 6.86
CA ALA A 102 -2.93 5.69 7.85
C ALA A 102 -4.08 6.08 8.79
N GLY A 103 -5.29 5.60 8.54
CA GLY A 103 -6.40 5.64 9.49
C GLY A 103 -6.38 4.43 10.42
N ALA A 104 -5.34 4.32 11.25
CA ALA A 104 -5.42 3.50 12.45
C ALA A 104 -6.57 4.04 13.31
N LEU A 105 -7.51 3.15 13.67
CA LEU A 105 -8.12 3.21 15.00
C LEU A 105 -7.05 2.85 16.03
#